data_AF-A0A4Y2TQZ9-F1
#
_entry.id   AF-A0A4Y2TQZ9-F1
#
_cell.length_a   1.000
_cell.length_b   1.000
_cell.length_c   1.000
_cell.angle_alpha   90.00
_cell.angle_beta   90.00
_cell.angle_gamma   90.00
#
_symmetry.space_group_name_H-M   'P 1'
#
loop_
_entity.id
_entity.type
_entity.pdbx_description
1 polymer ?
#
loop_
_entity_poly.entity_id
_entity_poly.type
_entity_poly.pdbx_seq_one_letter_code
_entity_poly.pdbx_strand_id
1 'polypeptide(L)'
;MPNHPLRSTFLNSCINRLYNARPFNVRPFMDRTKLFLEESALISLDVKQSSFFSFPPWSVPSINYIDPFSLLHKASTAPVVFYQVFNLHRSLYSQYVPVFTDGSKSTNYVGCSVAFPDSVSAYRLNAALSI
;
A
#
# COMPACT_ATOMS: atom_id res chain seq x y z
N MET A 1 15.13 26.05 9.64
CA MET A 1 14.27 24.90 9.27
C MET A 1 13.12 25.31 8.33
N PRO A 2 13.35 25.66 7.05
CA PRO A 2 12.28 26.20 6.20
C PRO A 2 11.43 25.15 5.45
N ASN A 3 11.95 23.94 5.22
CA ASN A 3 11.42 23.00 4.21
C ASN A 3 10.86 21.67 4.77
N HIS A 4 10.49 21.62 6.05
CA HIS A 4 10.00 20.38 6.64
C HIS A 4 8.55 20.08 6.16
N PRO A 5 8.23 18.86 5.67
CA PRO A 5 6.89 18.51 5.16
C PRO A 5 5.78 18.67 6.19
N LEU A 6 6.11 18.53 7.48
CA LEU A 6 5.18 18.74 8.60
C LEU A 6 5.12 20.21 9.05
N ARG A 7 5.75 21.16 8.34
CA ARG A 7 5.76 22.57 8.74
C ARG A 7 4.35 23.19 8.75
N SER A 8 3.51 22.83 7.78
CA SER A 8 2.12 23.29 7.72
C SER A 8 1.21 22.62 8.75
N THR A 9 1.64 21.48 9.33
CA THR A 9 0.90 20.79 10.41
C THR A 9 1.31 21.25 11.80
N PHE A 10 2.35 22.09 11.94
CA PHE A 10 2.52 22.92 13.13
C PHE A 10 1.45 24.02 13.12
N LEU A 11 0.25 23.60 13.47
CA LEU A 11 -0.76 24.33 14.21
C LEU A 11 -0.89 25.80 13.83
N ASN A 12 -1.76 26.05 12.85
CA ASN A 12 -2.45 27.32 12.78
C ASN A 12 -3.02 27.66 14.17
N SER A 13 -2.63 28.82 14.73
CA SER A 13 -3.02 29.27 16.07
C SER A 13 -4.54 29.25 16.28
N CYS A 14 -5.31 29.42 15.21
CA CYS A 14 -6.77 29.33 15.22
C CYS A 14 -7.28 27.92 15.60
N ILE A 15 -6.62 26.85 15.11
CA ILE A 15 -7.03 25.47 15.39
C ILE A 15 -6.79 25.12 16.85
N ASN A 16 -5.64 25.51 17.41
CA ASN A 16 -5.34 25.35 18.83
C ASN A 16 -6.40 26.01 19.72
N ARG A 17 -6.83 27.23 19.36
CA ARG A 17 -7.85 27.96 20.11
C ARG A 17 -9.21 27.24 20.09
N LEU A 18 -9.59 26.65 18.97
CA LEU A 18 -10.84 25.88 18.84
C LEU A 18 -10.84 24.63 19.72
N TYR A 19 -9.74 23.87 19.74
CA TYR A 19 -9.64 22.67 20.58
C TYR A 19 -9.54 23.01 22.08
N ASN A 20 -8.87 24.10 22.44
CA ASN A 20 -8.84 24.58 23.83
C ASN A 20 -10.25 24.99 24.33
N ALA A 21 -11.08 25.56 23.45
CA ALA A 21 -12.46 25.92 23.77
C ALA A 21 -13.42 24.72 23.85
N ARG A 22 -13.03 23.56 23.33
CA ARG A 22 -13.83 22.32 23.33
C ARG A 22 -12.99 21.13 23.81
N PRO A 23 -12.72 21.03 25.13
CA PRO A 23 -11.80 20.05 25.70
C PRO A 23 -12.24 18.59 25.50
N PHE A 24 -13.52 18.34 25.22
CA PHE A 24 -14.05 17.02 24.90
C PHE A 24 -13.71 16.53 23.49
N ASN A 25 -13.28 17.44 22.59
CA ASN A 25 -12.91 17.05 21.24
C ASN A 25 -11.51 16.43 21.24
N VAL A 26 -11.40 15.27 20.59
CA VAL A 26 -10.11 14.61 20.38
C VAL A 26 -9.21 15.52 19.54
N ARG A 27 -8.06 15.91 20.10
CA ARG A 27 -7.08 16.74 19.40
C ARG A 27 -6.53 16.04 18.14
N PRO A 28 -6.07 16.80 17.14
CA PRO A 28 -5.37 16.25 15.98
C PRO A 28 -4.26 15.29 16.39
N PHE A 29 -4.01 14.27 15.56
CA PHE A 29 -3.01 13.24 15.84
C PHE A 29 -1.65 13.84 16.25
N MET A 30 -1.17 14.84 15.51
CA MET A 30 0.13 15.49 15.78
C MET A 30 0.22 16.15 17.16
N ASP A 31 -0.86 16.74 17.67
CA ASP A 31 -0.88 17.30 19.02
C ASP A 31 -0.80 16.21 20.09
N ARG A 32 -1.53 15.11 19.86
CA ARG A 32 -1.54 13.98 20.79
C ARG A 32 -0.20 13.25 20.82
N THR A 33 0.50 13.20 19.69
CA THR A 33 1.83 12.55 19.61
C THR A 33 2.97 13.50 19.92
N LYS A 34 2.74 14.80 20.09
CA LYS A 34 3.81 15.79 20.28
C LYS A 34 4.71 15.45 21.47
N LEU A 35 4.13 15.23 22.65
CA LEU A 35 4.88 14.88 23.85
C LEU A 35 5.69 13.59 23.66
N PHE A 36 5.06 12.55 23.11
CA PHE A 36 5.75 11.30 22.80
C PHE A 36 6.94 11.52 21.84
N LEU A 37 6.78 12.35 20.81
CA LEU A 37 7.85 12.64 19.85
C LEU A 37 8.98 13.48 20.45
N GLU A 38 8.67 14.38 21.39
CA GLU A 38 9.66 15.17 22.14
C GLU A 38 10.44 14.27 23.11
N GLU A 39 9.74 13.47 23.91
CA GLU A 39 10.31 12.52 24.88
C GLU A 39 11.15 11.43 24.20
N SER A 40 10.72 10.96 23.03
CA SER A 40 11.42 9.92 22.27
C SER A 40 12.56 10.46 21.41
N ALA A 41 12.86 11.77 21.48
CA ALA A 41 13.83 12.47 20.62
C ALA A 41 13.58 12.28 19.10
N LEU A 42 12.38 11.85 18.72
CA LEU A 42 12.00 11.61 17.32
C LEU A 42 11.78 12.91 16.55
N ILE A 43 11.47 14.01 17.25
CA ILE A 43 11.36 15.35 16.66
C ILE A 43 12.68 15.86 16.08
N SER A 44 13.81 15.45 16.66
CA SER A 44 15.15 15.85 16.21
C SER A 44 15.77 14.89 15.19
N LEU A 45 15.11 13.77 14.91
CA LEU A 45 15.61 12.84 13.90
C LEU A 45 15.53 13.47 12.53
N ASP A 46 16.66 13.48 11.84
CA ASP A 46 16.71 13.79 10.42
C ASP A 46 16.01 12.65 9.67
N VAL A 47 14.75 12.85 9.30
CA VAL A 47 13.96 11.89 8.54
C VAL A 47 14.58 11.82 7.14
N LYS A 48 15.48 10.86 6.95
CA LYS A 48 16.01 10.57 5.63
C LYS A 48 14.88 10.08 4.74
N GLN A 49 14.68 10.79 3.64
CA GLN A 49 13.77 10.36 2.61
C GLN A 49 14.27 9.01 2.07
N SER A 50 13.49 7.96 2.31
CA SER A 50 13.74 6.67 1.67
C SER A 50 13.43 6.83 0.19
N SER A 51 14.44 6.70 -0.66
CA SER A 51 14.28 6.66 -2.12
C SER A 51 13.74 5.32 -2.62
N PHE A 52 13.38 4.40 -1.71
CA PHE A 52 12.95 3.05 -2.05
C PHE A 52 11.68 3.01 -2.90
N PHE A 53 10.83 4.04 -2.79
CA PHE A 53 9.63 4.15 -3.59
C PHE A 53 9.79 5.27 -4.63
N SER A 54 9.68 4.93 -5.90
CA SER A 54 9.62 5.88 -7.02
C SER A 54 8.31 6.68 -7.06
N PHE A 55 7.35 6.31 -6.22
CA PHE A 55 6.05 6.95 -6.07
C PHE A 55 5.66 6.99 -4.59
N PRO A 56 5.06 8.08 -4.07
CA PRO A 56 4.58 8.10 -2.70
C PRO A 56 3.59 6.96 -2.43
N PRO A 57 3.55 6.37 -1.23
CA PRO A 57 2.66 5.24 -0.92
C PRO A 57 1.17 5.59 -1.03
N TRP A 58 0.80 6.87 -1.04
CA TRP A 58 -0.56 7.36 -1.29
C TRP A 58 -0.85 7.70 -2.76
N SER A 59 0.17 7.76 -3.64
CA SER A 59 -0.08 7.85 -5.07
C SER A 59 -0.28 6.44 -5.61
N VAL A 60 -1.54 6.04 -5.67
CA VAL A 60 -1.92 4.85 -6.43
C VAL A 60 -1.80 5.22 -7.90
N PRO A 61 -0.88 4.61 -8.69
CA PRO A 61 -0.89 4.83 -10.14
C PRO A 61 -2.28 4.46 -10.68
N SER A 62 -2.78 5.19 -11.68
CA SER A 62 -4.03 4.82 -12.34
C SER A 62 -3.80 3.51 -13.08
N ILE A 63 -4.25 2.40 -12.50
CA ILE A 63 -4.13 1.07 -13.08
C ILE A 63 -5.39 0.81 -13.90
N ASN A 64 -5.23 0.72 -15.21
CA ASN A 64 -6.25 0.14 -16.07
C ASN A 64 -6.14 -1.38 -15.99
N TYR A 65 -7.26 -2.09 -15.85
CA TYR A 65 -7.30 -3.55 -15.84
C TYR A 65 -8.16 -4.08 -16.98
N ILE A 66 -7.82 -5.28 -17.44
CA ILE A 66 -8.59 -6.05 -18.41
C ILE A 66 -8.89 -7.38 -17.75
N ASP A 67 -10.16 -7.77 -17.73
CA ASP A 67 -10.59 -9.07 -17.22
C ASP A 67 -11.10 -9.96 -18.37
N PRO A 68 -10.21 -10.77 -18.99
CA PRO A 68 -10.59 -11.66 -20.07
C PRO A 68 -11.47 -12.84 -19.61
N PHE A 69 -11.66 -13.01 -18.29
CA PHE A 69 -12.45 -14.11 -17.72
C PHE A 69 -13.82 -13.65 -17.19
N SER A 70 -14.13 -12.36 -17.25
CA SER A 70 -15.33 -11.75 -16.68
C SER A 70 -16.67 -12.40 -17.05
N LEU A 71 -16.76 -13.02 -18.24
CA LEU A 71 -17.95 -13.69 -18.74
C LEU A 71 -17.96 -15.21 -18.52
N LEU A 72 -16.92 -15.78 -17.90
CA LEU A 72 -16.77 -17.23 -17.71
C LEU A 72 -17.14 -17.64 -16.30
N HIS A 73 -18.08 -18.58 -16.21
CA HIS A 73 -18.48 -19.17 -14.93
C HIS A 73 -17.63 -20.40 -14.61
N LYS A 74 -16.91 -20.35 -13.48
CA LYS A 74 -15.99 -21.42 -13.04
C LYS A 74 -16.63 -22.80 -12.98
N ALA A 75 -17.89 -22.89 -12.57
CA ALA A 75 -18.59 -24.18 -12.40
C ALA A 75 -19.05 -24.81 -13.72
N SER A 76 -19.30 -24.00 -14.76
CA SER A 76 -19.88 -24.46 -16.03
C SER A 76 -18.92 -24.36 -17.22
N THR A 77 -17.75 -23.77 -17.02
CA THR A 77 -16.73 -23.60 -18.05
C THR A 77 -15.67 -24.69 -17.91
N ALA A 78 -15.42 -25.43 -19.00
CA ALA A 78 -14.40 -26.47 -19.01
C ALA A 78 -13.00 -25.87 -18.76
N PRO A 79 -12.12 -26.52 -17.97
CA PRO A 79 -10.77 -26.02 -17.67
C PRO A 79 -9.96 -25.63 -18.91
N VAL A 80 -10.12 -26.37 -20.01
CA VAL A 80 -9.44 -26.11 -21.30
C VAL A 80 -9.74 -24.71 -21.84
N VAL A 81 -10.94 -24.18 -21.63
CA VAL A 81 -11.33 -22.85 -22.11
C VAL A 81 -10.54 -21.77 -21.38
N PHE A 82 -10.34 -21.90 -20.07
CA PHE A 82 -9.51 -20.96 -19.30
C PHE A 82 -8.06 -20.95 -19.80
N TYR A 83 -7.49 -22.13 -20.11
CA TYR A 83 -6.15 -22.21 -20.68
C TYR A 83 -6.06 -21.54 -22.06
N GLN A 84 -7.06 -21.72 -22.92
CA GLN A 84 -7.11 -21.08 -24.24
C GLN A 84 -7.18 -19.55 -24.12
N VAL A 85 -8.07 -19.03 -23.28
CA VAL A 85 -8.20 -17.59 -23.05
C VAL A 85 -6.91 -16.99 -22.48
N PHE A 86 -6.29 -17.68 -21.52
CA PHE A 86 -4.99 -17.25 -20.97
C PHE A 86 -3.89 -17.18 -22.02
N ASN A 87 -3.76 -18.20 -22.86
CA ASN A 87 -2.74 -18.25 -23.91
C ASN A 87 -2.97 -17.19 -24.99
N LEU A 88 -4.23 -16.97 -25.39
CA LEU A 88 -4.59 -15.88 -26.31
C LEU A 88 -4.23 -14.52 -25.72
N HIS A 89 -4.61 -14.26 -24.47
CA HIS A 89 -4.25 -13.03 -23.76
C HIS A 89 -2.74 -12.84 -23.69
N ARG A 90 -1.97 -13.88 -23.34
CA ARG A 90 -0.50 -13.82 -23.33
C ARG A 90 0.06 -13.47 -24.72
N SER A 91 -0.48 -14.05 -25.78
CA SER A 91 -0.05 -13.77 -27.15
C SER A 91 -0.29 -12.31 -27.55
N LEU A 92 -1.48 -11.77 -27.23
CA LEU A 92 -1.86 -10.39 -27.55
C LEU A 92 -1.00 -9.35 -26.82
N TYR A 93 -0.53 -9.69 -25.62
CA TYR A 93 0.29 -8.82 -24.77
C TYR A 93 1.75 -9.29 -24.69
N SER A 94 2.24 -9.97 -25.72
CA SER A 94 3.59 -10.56 -25.74
C SER A 94 4.72 -9.53 -25.64
N GLN A 95 4.48 -8.26 -25.98
CA GLN A 95 5.46 -7.18 -25.76
C GLN A 95 5.68 -6.80 -24.29
N TYR A 96 4.80 -7.24 -23.37
CA TYR A 96 4.91 -6.93 -21.95
C TYR A 96 5.62 -8.05 -21.19
N VAL A 97 6.32 -7.67 -20.11
CA VAL A 97 6.93 -8.63 -19.18
C VAL A 97 5.83 -9.24 -18.30
N PRO A 98 5.61 -10.58 -18.35
CA PRO A 98 4.59 -11.19 -17.52
C PRO A 98 5.06 -11.23 -16.07
N VAL A 99 4.18 -10.78 -15.17
CA VAL A 99 4.38 -10.85 -13.72
C VAL A 99 3.18 -11.58 -13.13
N PHE A 100 3.43 -12.67 -12.41
CA PHE A 100 2.39 -13.41 -11.69
C PHE A 100 2.52 -13.13 -10.21
N THR A 101 1.39 -12.88 -9.55
CA THR A 101 1.34 -12.69 -8.11
C THR A 101 0.43 -13.75 -7.51
N ASP A 102 0.76 -14.20 -6.31
CA ASP A 102 -0.09 -15.07 -5.52
C ASP A 102 -0.05 -14.65 -4.04
N GLY A 103 -1.14 -14.92 -3.34
CA GLY A 103 -1.31 -14.60 -1.93
C GLY A 103 -1.85 -15.82 -1.19
N SER A 104 -1.23 -16.17 -0.06
CA SER A 104 -1.67 -17.25 0.80
C SER A 104 -2.02 -16.73 2.19
N LYS A 105 -3.07 -17.29 2.79
CA LYS A 105 -3.46 -17.03 4.19
C LYS A 105 -3.55 -18.36 4.92
N SER A 106 -2.86 -18.44 6.05
CA SER A 106 -3.00 -19.53 7.02
C SER A 106 -3.52 -18.96 8.34
N THR A 107 -3.73 -19.82 9.34
CA THR A 107 -4.20 -19.42 10.68
C THR A 107 -3.30 -18.38 11.34
N ASN A 108 -1.98 -18.46 11.12
CA ASN A 108 -0.98 -17.69 11.89
C ASN A 108 -0.10 -16.78 11.03
N TYR A 109 -0.26 -16.80 9.70
CA TYR A 109 0.54 -15.97 8.81
C TYR A 109 -0.12 -15.76 7.46
N VAL A 110 0.25 -14.64 6.84
CA VAL A 110 -0.04 -14.31 5.45
C VAL A 110 1.27 -14.37 4.67
N GLY A 111 1.23 -14.92 3.47
CA GLY A 111 2.36 -14.91 2.53
C GLY A 111 1.95 -14.25 1.22
N CYS A 112 2.91 -13.65 0.54
CA CYS A 112 2.77 -13.19 -0.83
C CYS A 112 3.96 -13.66 -1.66
N SER A 113 3.73 -13.88 -2.94
CA SER A 113 4.79 -14.19 -3.90
C SER A 113 4.59 -13.44 -5.20
N VAL A 114 5.70 -13.23 -5.89
CA VAL A 114 5.75 -12.65 -7.22
C VAL A 114 6.71 -13.46 -8.08
N ALA A 115 6.29 -13.81 -9.28
CA ALA A 115 7.07 -14.53 -10.27
C ALA A 115 7.23 -13.68 -11.53
N PHE A 116 8.48 -13.33 -11.83
CA PHE A 116 8.95 -12.79 -13.10
C PHE A 116 9.42 -13.93 -14.00
N PRO A 117 9.70 -13.67 -15.30
CA PRO A 117 10.22 -14.71 -16.19
C PRO A 117 11.50 -15.38 -15.66
N ASP A 118 12.37 -14.60 -15.04
CA ASP A 118 13.71 -15.02 -14.66
C ASP A 118 13.90 -15.20 -13.14
N SER A 119 12.89 -14.86 -12.34
CA SER A 119 13.01 -14.92 -10.88
C SER A 119 11.68 -15.08 -10.17
N VAL A 120 11.72 -15.70 -9.00
CA VAL A 120 10.57 -15.84 -8.10
C VAL A 120 10.99 -15.35 -6.72
N SER A 121 10.15 -14.50 -6.12
CA SER A 121 10.33 -14.02 -4.75
C SER A 121 9.08 -14.33 -3.94
N ALA A 122 9.26 -14.74 -2.68
CA ALA A 122 8.17 -15.00 -1.76
C ALA A 122 8.50 -14.39 -0.39
N TYR A 123 7.50 -13.79 0.24
CA TYR A 123 7.61 -13.10 1.49
C TYR A 123 6.53 -13.57 2.45
N ARG A 124 6.92 -13.77 3.71
CA ARG A 124 5.98 -13.98 4.81
C ARG A 124 5.76 -12.64 5.50
N LEU A 125 4.50 -12.19 5.52
CA LEU A 125 4.11 -10.99 6.25
C LEU A 125 3.90 -11.33 7.73
N ASN A 126 4.19 -10.35 8.59
CA ASN A 126 3.88 -10.45 10.00
C ASN A 126 2.36 -10.56 10.20
N ALA A 127 1.91 -11.37 11.16
CA ALA A 127 0.49 -11.53 11.47
C ALA A 127 -0.23 -10.19 11.78
N ALA A 128 0.49 -9.21 12.34
CA ALA A 128 -0.02 -7.86 12.60
C ALA A 128 -0.36 -7.06 11.32
N LEU A 129 0.10 -7.52 10.15
CA LEU A 129 -0.19 -6.93 8.84
C LEU A 129 -1.30 -7.71 8.09
N SER A 130 -1.89 -8.73 8.72
CA SER A 130 -3.07 -9.41 8.17
C SER A 130 -4.31 -8.53 8.37
N ILE A 131 -5.05 -8.32 7.28
CA ILE A 131 -6.43 -7.79 7.31
C ILE A 131 -7.40 -8.93 7.69
#